data_AF-A0A382NF98-F1
#
_entry.id   AF-A0A382NF98-F1
#
_cell.length_a   1.000
_cell.length_b   1.000
_cell.length_c   1.000
_cell.angle_alpha   90.00
_cell.angle_beta   90.00
_cell.angle_gamma   90.00
#
_symmetry.space_group_name_H-M   'P 1'
#
loop_
_entity.id
_entity.type
_entity.pdbx_description
1 polymer ?
#
loop_
_entity_poly.entity_id
_entity_poly.type
_entity_poly.pdbx_seq_one_letter_code
_entity_poly.pdbx_strand_id
1 'polypeptide(L)'
;MMNFFKPNPCSFFVGAVFLSASLDQALGQADVESFVRRLDGLKLFLKADGGVVVEDNSSQGGSVNDVKSWSDQSGQKNHLSPAYQDRATRPEWLKSVGAFGGRAAVEFDGKGGSDFSVTEALLGKVQSEFDLNQATIFLVGRCNYSSTLSPLTLGPNAGFKTGRGGVGIRRGGDPKGWFGVHNGGDGSAEKLQTSEPGVDERPHIFTAVFDKKKALVRMYVDGVDQKAQANHSSTLPLDPVKFIQVGGHGVLDAPGNPGAEWFFGGQIAEILVFNRLLTNDESDEFDDNEFNAVGSYLKNKYALGGSFKEPILPVDSDGDGLPDGIEKRYAFLNPNRPSDAHQDFDRD
;
A
#
# COMPACT_ATOMS: atom_id res chain seq x y z
N MET A 1 88.39 5.67 -5.83
CA MET A 1 88.55 4.20 -5.79
C MET A 1 87.28 3.60 -5.20
N MET A 2 86.66 2.71 -5.98
CA MET A 2 85.79 1.59 -5.60
C MET A 2 84.63 1.76 -4.59
N ASN A 3 83.42 1.70 -5.17
CA ASN A 3 82.27 0.83 -4.84
C ASN A 3 81.92 0.55 -3.37
N PHE A 4 80.64 0.75 -3.02
CA PHE A 4 79.70 -0.37 -2.80
C PHE A 4 78.24 0.11 -2.82
N PHE A 5 77.47 -0.42 -3.76
CA PHE A 5 76.00 -0.34 -3.81
C PHE A 5 75.40 -1.35 -2.82
N LYS A 6 74.41 -0.92 -2.03
CA LYS A 6 73.38 -1.78 -1.42
C LYS A 6 72.04 -1.02 -1.43
N PRO A 7 70.98 -1.52 -2.08
CA PRO A 7 69.64 -0.99 -1.90
C PRO A 7 68.96 -1.63 -0.67
N ASN A 8 68.29 -0.79 0.11
CA ASN A 8 67.41 -1.19 1.22
C ASN A 8 66.03 -1.62 0.68
N PRO A 9 65.31 -2.52 1.40
CA PRO A 9 64.11 -3.17 0.89
C PRO A 9 62.88 -2.26 0.92
N CYS A 10 62.07 -2.36 -0.15
CA CYS A 10 60.72 -1.82 -0.23
C CYS A 10 59.81 -2.47 0.82
N SER A 11 59.26 -1.67 1.73
CA SER A 11 58.10 -2.06 2.54
C SER A 11 56.82 -1.87 1.73
N PHE A 12 56.21 -2.96 1.29
CA PHE A 12 54.83 -2.98 0.83
C PHE A 12 53.91 -2.86 2.05
N PHE A 13 53.27 -1.71 2.24
CA PHE A 13 52.08 -1.60 3.06
C PHE A 13 50.91 -2.23 2.30
N VAL A 14 50.59 -3.48 2.62
CA VAL A 14 49.29 -4.06 2.27
C VAL A 14 48.29 -3.47 3.27
N GLY A 15 47.68 -2.36 2.90
CA GLY A 15 46.48 -1.87 3.58
C GLY A 15 45.37 -2.87 3.33
N ALA A 16 45.08 -3.72 4.32
CA ALA A 16 43.85 -4.51 4.34
C ALA A 16 42.67 -3.54 4.45
N VAL A 17 42.07 -3.20 3.31
CA VAL A 17 40.75 -2.59 3.27
C VAL A 17 39.78 -3.69 3.69
N PHE A 18 39.40 -3.69 4.97
CA PHE A 18 38.20 -4.39 5.41
C PHE A 18 37.01 -3.67 4.78
N LEU A 19 36.63 -4.11 3.57
CA LEU A 19 35.27 -3.95 3.09
C LEU A 19 34.39 -4.80 4.02
N SER A 20 33.84 -4.16 5.05
CA SER A 20 32.65 -4.68 5.71
C SER A 20 31.50 -4.61 4.70
N ALA A 21 31.40 -5.61 3.84
CA ALA A 21 30.16 -5.92 3.19
C ALA A 21 29.21 -6.37 4.30
N SER A 22 28.27 -5.50 4.68
CA SER A 22 27.05 -5.93 5.34
C SER A 22 26.35 -6.88 4.37
N LEU A 23 26.63 -8.17 4.50
CA LEU A 23 25.97 -9.21 3.73
C LEU A 23 24.61 -9.48 4.39
N ASP A 24 23.75 -8.47 4.43
CA ASP A 24 22.33 -8.65 4.72
C ASP A 24 21.71 -9.25 3.45
N GLN A 25 21.82 -10.57 3.28
CA GLN A 25 20.87 -11.27 2.42
C GLN A 25 19.55 -11.42 3.19
N ALA A 26 18.86 -10.30 3.36
CA ALA A 26 17.42 -10.29 3.60
C ALA A 26 16.75 -11.19 2.55
N LEU A 27 15.69 -11.91 2.94
CA LEU A 27 14.89 -12.68 1.98
C LEU A 27 14.50 -11.79 0.80
N GLY A 28 14.42 -12.38 -0.39
CA GLY A 28 14.06 -11.62 -1.58
C GLY A 28 12.66 -11.03 -1.40
N GLN A 29 12.46 -9.78 -1.79
CA GLN A 29 11.15 -9.12 -1.82
C GLN A 29 10.06 -9.99 -2.53
N ALA A 30 10.48 -10.87 -3.44
CA ALA A 30 9.64 -11.83 -4.14
C ALA A 30 9.03 -12.91 -3.23
N ASP A 31 9.73 -13.33 -2.19
CA ASP A 31 9.28 -14.38 -1.27
C ASP A 31 8.14 -13.86 -0.38
N VAL A 32 8.28 -12.62 0.09
CA VAL A 32 7.27 -11.94 0.91
C VAL A 32 6.01 -11.61 0.10
N GLU A 33 6.15 -11.12 -1.12
CA GLU A 33 4.99 -10.82 -1.97
C GLU A 33 4.18 -12.09 -2.28
N SER A 34 4.88 -13.18 -2.59
CA SER A 34 4.26 -14.48 -2.86
C SER A 34 3.44 -14.95 -1.67
N PHE A 35 3.91 -14.68 -0.46
CA PHE A 35 3.17 -14.92 0.76
C PHE A 35 1.94 -14.00 0.86
N VAL A 36 2.10 -12.68 0.73
CA VAL A 36 1.01 -11.70 0.84
C VAL A 36 -0.16 -12.02 -0.10
N ARG A 37 0.14 -12.56 -1.29
CA ARG A 37 -0.87 -13.01 -2.27
C ARG A 37 -1.71 -14.21 -1.80
N ARG A 38 -1.18 -15.04 -0.90
CA ARG A 38 -1.83 -16.23 -0.34
C ARG A 38 -2.58 -15.94 0.96
N LEU A 39 -2.42 -14.76 1.54
CA LEU A 39 -3.17 -14.37 2.73
C LEU A 39 -4.66 -14.43 2.48
N ASP A 40 -5.37 -15.10 3.39
CA ASP A 40 -6.82 -15.24 3.31
C ASP A 40 -7.51 -13.88 3.31
N GLY A 41 -8.62 -13.79 2.59
CA GLY A 41 -9.44 -12.57 2.55
C GLY A 41 -8.88 -11.44 1.69
N LEU A 42 -7.77 -11.61 0.95
CA LEU A 42 -7.31 -10.63 -0.03
C LEU A 42 -8.34 -10.45 -1.16
N LYS A 43 -8.87 -9.24 -1.32
CA LYS A 43 -9.92 -8.88 -2.30
C LYS A 43 -9.46 -7.96 -3.42
N LEU A 44 -8.39 -7.20 -3.18
CA LEU A 44 -7.82 -6.30 -4.17
C LEU A 44 -6.32 -6.23 -3.95
N PHE A 45 -5.56 -6.34 -5.03
CA PHE A 45 -4.14 -6.08 -5.02
C PHE A 45 -3.73 -5.32 -6.28
N LEU A 46 -3.53 -4.00 -6.17
CA LEU A 46 -3.14 -3.14 -7.29
C LEU A 46 -1.71 -2.69 -7.11
N LYS A 47 -0.86 -2.95 -8.11
CA LYS A 47 0.58 -2.64 -8.10
C LYS A 47 0.96 -1.80 -9.30
N ALA A 48 1.52 -0.61 -9.09
CA ALA A 48 1.93 0.25 -10.20
C ALA A 48 3.09 -0.36 -11.01
N ASP A 49 3.90 -1.23 -10.40
CA ASP A 49 5.03 -1.90 -11.03
C ASP A 49 4.70 -3.27 -11.66
N GLY A 50 3.45 -3.73 -11.60
CA GLY A 50 3.08 -5.09 -12.03
C GLY A 50 1.68 -5.28 -12.63
N GLY A 51 0.92 -4.21 -12.87
CA GLY A 51 -0.44 -4.34 -13.42
C GLY A 51 -0.93 -3.18 -14.26
N VAL A 52 -0.12 -2.15 -14.50
CA VAL A 52 -0.55 -0.98 -15.26
C VAL A 52 -0.30 -1.20 -16.74
N VAL A 53 -1.34 -1.02 -17.56
CA VAL A 53 -1.26 -0.93 -19.02
C VAL A 53 -1.49 0.51 -19.40
N VAL A 54 -0.60 1.04 -20.24
CA VAL A 54 -0.66 2.43 -20.72
C VAL A 54 -1.05 2.52 -22.19
N GLU A 55 -1.49 3.69 -22.62
CA GLU A 55 -1.60 4.06 -24.03
C GLU A 55 -1.18 5.53 -24.25
N ASP A 56 -0.62 5.82 -25.42
CA ASP A 56 -0.21 7.18 -25.78
C ASP A 56 -1.41 7.99 -26.28
N ASN A 57 -1.78 9.02 -25.52
CA ASN A 57 -2.84 9.97 -25.86
C ASN A 57 -2.32 11.41 -25.95
N SER A 58 -1.02 11.62 -26.12
CA SER A 58 -0.40 12.95 -26.24
C SER A 58 -1.00 13.80 -27.36
N SER A 59 -1.46 13.16 -28.44
CA SER A 59 -2.17 13.82 -29.55
C SER A 59 -3.64 14.21 -29.25
N GLN A 60 -4.18 13.76 -28.11
CA GLN A 60 -5.57 13.95 -27.70
C GLN A 60 -5.69 14.70 -26.36
N GLY A 61 -4.61 15.37 -25.93
CA GLY A 61 -4.56 16.17 -24.71
C GLY A 61 -4.16 15.39 -23.45
N GLY A 62 -3.98 14.07 -23.53
CA GLY A 62 -3.44 13.24 -22.44
C GLY A 62 -1.92 13.16 -22.43
N SER A 63 -1.36 12.23 -21.67
CA SER A 63 0.07 11.93 -21.61
C SER A 63 0.49 10.82 -22.58
N VAL A 64 1.80 10.58 -22.71
CA VAL A 64 2.34 9.43 -23.44
C VAL A 64 2.19 8.10 -22.68
N ASN A 65 1.87 8.16 -21.38
CA ASN A 65 1.76 7.01 -20.49
C ASN A 65 0.40 6.99 -19.76
N ASP A 66 -0.68 7.42 -20.42
CA ASP A 66 -2.00 7.41 -19.80
C ASP A 66 -2.39 5.99 -19.39
N VAL A 67 -2.87 5.84 -18.16
CA VAL A 67 -3.35 4.55 -17.68
C VAL A 67 -4.59 4.15 -18.46
N LYS A 68 -4.47 3.04 -19.20
CA LYS A 68 -5.58 2.38 -19.88
C LYS A 68 -6.30 1.40 -18.96
N SER A 69 -5.54 0.69 -18.12
CA SER A 69 -6.09 -0.22 -17.14
C SER A 69 -5.09 -0.52 -16.03
N TRP A 70 -5.60 -0.86 -14.85
CA TRP A 70 -4.81 -1.36 -13.73
C TRP A 70 -5.32 -2.73 -13.30
N SER A 71 -4.57 -3.78 -13.63
CA SER A 71 -4.92 -5.16 -13.37
C SER A 71 -4.71 -5.55 -11.92
N ASP A 72 -5.82 -5.88 -11.24
CA ASP A 72 -5.82 -6.61 -9.97
C ASP A 72 -5.00 -7.91 -9.99
N GLN A 73 -4.17 -8.06 -8.97
CA GLN A 73 -3.18 -9.11 -8.74
C GLN A 73 -3.61 -10.08 -7.63
N SER A 74 -4.78 -9.89 -7.01
CA SER A 74 -5.29 -10.75 -5.92
C SER A 74 -5.90 -12.06 -6.39
N GLY A 75 -6.04 -12.26 -7.70
CA GLY A 75 -6.77 -13.37 -8.29
C GLY A 75 -8.28 -13.16 -8.38
N GLN A 76 -8.82 -12.08 -7.79
CA GLN A 76 -10.25 -11.76 -7.84
C GLN A 76 -10.70 -11.11 -9.15
N LYS A 77 -9.73 -10.66 -9.98
CA LYS A 77 -9.97 -10.02 -11.29
C LYS A 77 -10.77 -8.72 -11.18
N ASN A 78 -10.58 -7.99 -10.08
CA ASN A 78 -11.19 -6.69 -9.81
C ASN A 78 -10.40 -5.56 -10.51
N HIS A 79 -10.19 -5.67 -11.81
CA HIS A 79 -9.39 -4.73 -12.61
C HIS A 79 -10.05 -3.36 -12.70
N LEU A 80 -9.24 -2.31 -12.82
CA LEU A 80 -9.71 -0.93 -13.00
C LEU A 80 -9.42 -0.41 -14.40
N SER A 81 -10.25 0.51 -14.87
CA SER A 81 -10.07 1.29 -16.10
C SER A 81 -10.42 2.76 -15.85
N PRO A 82 -10.03 3.71 -16.72
CA PRO A 82 -10.48 5.10 -16.63
C PRO A 82 -11.98 5.20 -16.39
N ALA A 83 -12.37 5.95 -15.36
CA ALA A 83 -13.76 6.22 -15.04
C ALA A 83 -14.42 7.15 -16.07
N TYR A 84 -13.60 7.94 -16.78
CA TYR A 84 -14.03 8.96 -17.74
C TYR A 84 -13.47 8.70 -19.13
N GLN A 85 -14.22 9.14 -20.14
CA GLN A 85 -13.86 8.98 -21.55
C GLN A 85 -12.83 10.00 -22.02
N ASP A 86 -12.83 11.20 -21.43
CA ASP A 86 -11.87 12.24 -21.75
C ASP A 86 -10.45 11.77 -21.43
N ARG A 87 -9.55 11.92 -22.41
CA ARG A 87 -8.15 11.52 -22.29
C ARG A 87 -7.30 12.60 -21.66
N ALA A 88 -7.74 13.86 -21.71
CA ALA A 88 -7.04 14.97 -21.09
C ALA A 88 -7.08 14.91 -19.55
N THR A 89 -7.93 14.05 -18.98
CA THR A 89 -8.11 13.86 -17.53
C THR A 89 -7.86 12.42 -17.12
N ARG A 90 -6.92 11.73 -17.77
CA ARG A 90 -6.51 10.38 -17.37
C ARG A 90 -5.26 10.42 -16.51
N PRO A 91 -5.17 9.56 -15.49
CA PRO A 91 -3.98 9.48 -14.67
C PRO A 91 -2.80 8.94 -15.48
N GLU A 92 -1.59 9.40 -15.16
CA GLU A 92 -0.35 9.01 -15.82
C GLU A 92 0.35 7.90 -15.04
N TRP A 93 0.93 6.93 -15.75
CA TRP A 93 1.85 5.98 -15.14
C TRP A 93 3.30 6.46 -15.18
N LEU A 94 3.89 6.60 -14.01
CA LEU A 94 5.29 6.94 -13.85
C LEU A 94 6.11 5.67 -13.60
N LYS A 95 6.96 5.31 -14.56
CA LYS A 95 7.78 4.08 -14.49
C LYS A 95 8.76 4.04 -13.32
N SER A 96 9.29 5.19 -12.90
CA SER A 96 10.30 5.29 -11.85
C SER A 96 10.17 6.61 -11.11
N VAL A 97 9.79 6.55 -9.85
CA VAL A 97 9.61 7.73 -8.98
C VAL A 97 10.60 7.65 -7.83
N GLY A 98 11.51 8.64 -7.74
CA GLY A 98 12.57 8.65 -6.73
C GLY A 98 12.05 8.60 -5.29
N ALA A 99 10.92 9.25 -5.01
CA ALA A 99 10.30 9.24 -3.68
C ALA A 99 9.82 7.83 -3.24
N PHE A 100 9.52 6.94 -4.19
CA PHE A 100 9.12 5.56 -3.96
C PHE A 100 10.29 4.57 -4.17
N GLY A 101 11.51 4.98 -3.83
CA GLY A 101 12.71 4.15 -4.01
C GLY A 101 13.01 3.80 -5.47
N GLY A 102 12.59 4.64 -6.43
CA GLY A 102 12.71 4.37 -7.87
C GLY A 102 11.68 3.39 -8.43
N ARG A 103 10.67 3.01 -7.64
CA ARG A 103 9.54 2.17 -8.10
C ARG A 103 8.49 3.01 -8.84
N ALA A 104 7.64 2.32 -9.58
CA ALA A 104 6.57 2.95 -10.34
C ALA A 104 5.43 3.45 -9.43
N ALA A 105 4.71 4.46 -9.91
CA ALA A 105 3.47 4.96 -9.30
C ALA A 105 2.49 5.42 -10.39
N VAL A 106 1.22 5.53 -10.04
CA VAL A 106 0.21 6.20 -10.86
C VAL A 106 0.00 7.60 -10.29
N GLU A 107 0.20 8.61 -11.12
CA GLU A 107 0.00 10.01 -10.80
C GLU A 107 -1.42 10.45 -11.15
N PHE A 108 -2.01 11.19 -10.23
CA PHE A 108 -3.31 11.83 -10.36
C PHE A 108 -3.14 13.33 -10.11
N ASP A 109 -3.66 14.16 -11.00
CA ASP A 109 -3.55 15.62 -10.96
C ASP A 109 -4.81 16.32 -10.43
N GLY A 110 -5.74 15.55 -9.83
CA GLY A 110 -6.96 16.07 -9.25
C GLY A 110 -6.70 17.23 -8.27
N LYS A 111 -7.54 18.26 -8.33
CA LYS A 111 -7.38 19.47 -7.49
C LYS A 111 -8.17 19.42 -6.18
N GLY A 112 -8.84 18.31 -5.93
CA GLY A 112 -9.80 18.18 -4.83
C GLY A 112 -11.08 18.95 -5.07
N GLY A 113 -12.09 18.67 -4.25
CA GLY A 113 -13.37 19.36 -4.29
C GLY A 113 -14.08 19.28 -5.65
N SER A 114 -15.07 20.16 -5.83
CA SER A 114 -15.89 20.26 -7.06
C SER A 114 -15.15 20.90 -8.25
N ASP A 115 -13.82 20.79 -8.30
CA ASP A 115 -13.03 21.23 -9.44
C ASP A 115 -13.10 20.14 -10.52
N PHE A 116 -14.00 20.35 -11.47
CA PHE A 116 -14.24 19.43 -12.58
C PHE A 116 -13.27 19.63 -13.75
N SER A 117 -12.25 20.48 -13.61
CA SER A 117 -11.24 20.66 -14.66
C SER A 117 -10.29 19.47 -14.79
N VAL A 118 -10.07 18.73 -13.70
CA VAL A 118 -9.24 17.51 -13.68
C VAL A 118 -9.98 16.41 -12.93
N THR A 119 -10.54 15.48 -13.70
CA THR A 119 -11.45 14.42 -13.22
C THR A 119 -10.79 13.06 -13.16
N GLU A 120 -9.49 13.00 -12.89
CA GLU A 120 -8.72 11.76 -12.96
C GLU A 120 -9.19 10.73 -11.93
N ALA A 121 -9.78 9.63 -12.41
CA ALA A 121 -10.14 8.49 -11.58
C ALA A 121 -10.16 7.19 -12.39
N LEU A 122 -9.91 6.09 -11.69
CA LEU A 122 -10.07 4.73 -12.19
C LEU A 122 -11.26 4.08 -11.49
N LEU A 123 -12.04 3.29 -12.24
CA LEU A 123 -13.22 2.58 -11.75
C LEU A 123 -13.13 1.10 -12.15
N GLY A 124 -13.51 0.23 -11.22
CA GLY A 124 -13.69 -1.20 -11.45
C GLY A 124 -15.01 -1.67 -10.86
N LYS A 125 -15.71 -2.53 -11.60
CA LYS A 125 -16.83 -3.31 -11.07
C LYS A 125 -16.29 -4.67 -10.63
N VAL A 126 -16.60 -5.06 -9.39
CA VAL A 126 -16.10 -6.33 -8.85
C VAL A 126 -16.75 -7.51 -9.56
N GLN A 127 -16.02 -8.62 -9.69
CA GLN A 127 -16.56 -9.85 -10.29
C GLN A 127 -17.53 -10.56 -9.35
N SER A 128 -17.24 -10.53 -8.07
CA SER A 128 -18.06 -11.09 -7.00
C SER A 128 -18.14 -10.05 -5.89
N GLU A 129 -19.37 -9.71 -5.48
CA GLU A 129 -19.58 -8.80 -4.37
C GLU A 129 -18.97 -9.38 -3.09
N PHE A 130 -18.30 -8.54 -2.32
CA PHE A 130 -17.72 -8.93 -1.04
C PHE A 130 -18.06 -7.90 0.03
N ASP A 131 -18.28 -8.34 1.25
CA ASP A 131 -18.53 -7.43 2.35
C ASP A 131 -17.22 -6.88 2.92
N LEU A 132 -17.28 -5.69 3.51
CA LEU A 132 -16.20 -5.10 4.28
C LEU A 132 -16.68 -4.78 5.70
N ASN A 133 -17.42 -5.69 6.35
CA ASN A 133 -17.83 -5.44 7.74
C ASN A 133 -16.67 -5.53 8.72
N GLN A 134 -15.61 -6.22 8.32
CA GLN A 134 -14.29 -6.19 8.93
C GLN A 134 -13.28 -6.07 7.80
N ALA A 135 -12.27 -5.20 7.94
CA ALA A 135 -11.27 -5.08 6.90
C ALA A 135 -9.96 -4.47 7.39
N THR A 136 -8.92 -4.78 6.62
CA THR A 136 -7.60 -4.17 6.69
C THR A 136 -7.24 -3.68 5.29
N ILE A 137 -6.93 -2.39 5.15
CA ILE A 137 -6.64 -1.75 3.86
C ILE A 137 -5.27 -1.11 3.97
N PHE A 138 -4.39 -1.36 3.00
CA PHE A 138 -3.12 -0.67 2.84
C PHE A 138 -3.13 0.13 1.54
N LEU A 139 -2.62 1.36 1.59
CA LEU A 139 -2.39 2.21 0.44
C LEU A 139 -1.02 2.87 0.56
N VAL A 140 -0.15 2.63 -0.41
CA VAL A 140 1.14 3.32 -0.53
C VAL A 140 0.97 4.50 -1.47
N GLY A 141 1.19 5.71 -0.97
CA GLY A 141 1.00 6.90 -1.78
C GLY A 141 1.54 8.16 -1.13
N ARG A 142 1.55 9.25 -1.89
CA ARG A 142 1.75 10.62 -1.40
C ARG A 142 0.65 11.50 -1.93
N CYS A 143 0.25 12.49 -1.15
CA CYS A 143 -0.86 13.37 -1.49
C CYS A 143 -0.36 14.79 -1.72
N ASN A 144 -0.84 15.45 -2.77
CA ASN A 144 -0.71 16.89 -2.90
C ASN A 144 -1.64 17.52 -1.86
N TYR A 145 -1.20 18.57 -1.17
CA TYR A 145 -2.02 19.18 -0.14
C TYR A 145 -3.29 19.82 -0.74
N SER A 146 -4.44 19.19 -0.56
CA SER A 146 -5.76 19.73 -0.92
C SER A 146 -6.75 19.54 0.22
N SER A 147 -7.64 20.51 0.43
CA SER A 147 -8.65 20.52 1.50
C SER A 147 -9.64 19.36 1.42
N THR A 148 -9.77 18.74 0.24
CA THR A 148 -10.57 17.52 0.04
C THR A 148 -9.90 16.61 -0.98
N LEU A 149 -9.81 15.31 -0.70
CA LEU A 149 -9.24 14.34 -1.63
C LEU A 149 -9.79 12.94 -1.35
N SER A 150 -9.81 12.05 -2.34
CA SER A 150 -10.27 10.67 -2.20
C SER A 150 -9.42 9.70 -3.01
N PRO A 151 -8.27 9.24 -2.48
CA PRO A 151 -7.45 8.25 -3.17
C PRO A 151 -8.15 6.91 -3.38
N LEU A 152 -9.05 6.49 -2.48
CA LEU A 152 -9.72 5.18 -2.57
C LEU A 152 -11.15 5.23 -2.02
N THR A 153 -12.12 4.77 -2.82
CA THR A 153 -13.50 4.50 -2.41
C THR A 153 -13.90 3.07 -2.80
N LEU A 154 -14.52 2.34 -1.88
CA LEU A 154 -15.00 0.97 -2.02
C LEU A 154 -16.45 0.93 -1.55
N GLY A 155 -17.40 0.48 -2.36
CA GLY A 155 -18.78 0.40 -1.89
C GLY A 155 -19.81 -0.06 -2.92
N PRO A 156 -21.09 -0.17 -2.51
CA PRO A 156 -22.20 -0.47 -3.40
C PRO A 156 -22.38 0.59 -4.49
N ASN A 157 -22.08 1.87 -4.18
CA ASN A 157 -22.34 2.98 -5.09
C ASN A 157 -21.10 3.79 -5.51
N ALA A 158 -19.88 3.25 -5.34
CA ALA A 158 -18.66 3.98 -5.72
C ALA A 158 -18.59 4.30 -7.24
N GLY A 159 -19.31 3.55 -8.07
CA GLY A 159 -19.46 3.81 -9.51
C GLY A 159 -20.69 4.66 -9.89
N PHE A 160 -21.34 5.33 -8.93
CA PHE A 160 -22.51 6.18 -9.17
C PHE A 160 -22.23 7.62 -8.71
N LYS A 161 -23.12 8.54 -9.09
CA LYS A 161 -22.96 9.99 -8.88
C LYS A 161 -22.54 10.39 -7.48
N THR A 162 -23.16 9.79 -6.47
CA THR A 162 -22.90 10.18 -5.09
C THR A 162 -21.62 9.56 -4.55
N GLY A 163 -21.15 8.45 -5.12
CA GLY A 163 -20.05 7.65 -4.55
C GLY A 163 -20.34 7.12 -3.14
N ARG A 164 -21.59 7.23 -2.66
CA ARG A 164 -21.95 7.08 -1.23
C ARG A 164 -22.22 5.64 -0.83
N GLY A 165 -22.06 5.39 0.46
CA GLY A 165 -22.18 4.06 1.05
C GLY A 165 -20.91 3.26 0.82
N GLY A 166 -20.33 2.73 1.90
CA GLY A 166 -19.09 1.96 1.86
C GLY A 166 -17.93 2.63 2.60
N VAL A 167 -16.71 2.40 2.13
CA VAL A 167 -15.46 2.64 2.85
C VAL A 167 -14.52 3.43 1.96
N GLY A 168 -13.77 4.37 2.52
CA GLY A 168 -12.74 5.05 1.74
C GLY A 168 -11.67 5.72 2.57
N ILE A 169 -10.48 5.79 1.98
CA ILE A 169 -9.41 6.70 2.40
C ILE A 169 -9.69 8.01 1.66
N ARG A 170 -10.06 9.04 2.41
CA ARG A 170 -10.54 10.33 1.90
C ARG A 170 -10.44 11.41 2.96
N ARG A 171 -9.99 12.60 2.57
CA ARG A 171 -10.04 13.82 3.38
C ARG A 171 -11.29 14.62 3.03
N GLY A 172 -12.16 14.85 4.00
CA GLY A 172 -13.28 15.77 3.85
C GLY A 172 -12.86 17.23 4.12
N GLY A 173 -13.70 18.19 3.71
CA GLY A 173 -13.43 19.62 3.95
C GLY A 173 -13.56 20.02 5.42
N ASP A 174 -14.11 19.14 6.26
CA ASP A 174 -14.04 19.23 7.72
C ASP A 174 -12.83 18.37 8.16
N PRO A 175 -11.86 18.92 8.93
CA PRO A 175 -10.65 18.22 9.40
C PRO A 175 -10.92 17.01 10.31
N LYS A 176 -12.19 16.63 10.48
CA LYS A 176 -12.65 15.48 11.26
C LYS A 176 -12.42 14.12 10.60
N GLY A 177 -11.75 14.03 9.43
CA GLY A 177 -11.09 12.76 9.12
C GLY A 177 -10.61 12.40 7.72
N TRP A 178 -9.72 11.40 7.70
CA TRP A 178 -9.01 10.86 6.53
C TRP A 178 -9.41 9.44 6.13
N PHE A 179 -9.96 8.64 7.04
CA PHE A 179 -10.60 7.38 6.71
C PHE A 179 -12.06 7.46 7.12
N GLY A 180 -12.96 6.97 6.27
CA GLY A 180 -14.39 7.05 6.49
C GLY A 180 -15.10 5.77 6.11
N VAL A 181 -15.93 5.26 7.03
CA VAL A 181 -16.87 4.17 6.81
C VAL A 181 -18.28 4.74 6.91
N HIS A 182 -19.08 4.62 5.86
CA HIS A 182 -20.47 5.08 5.78
C HIS A 182 -21.40 3.90 5.67
N ASN A 183 -22.46 3.91 6.47
CA ASN A 183 -23.51 2.91 6.35
C ASN A 183 -24.32 3.07 5.06
N GLY A 184 -24.93 1.98 4.62
CA GLY A 184 -25.67 1.84 3.36
C GLY A 184 -26.67 2.97 3.06
N GLY A 185 -26.90 3.19 1.76
CA GLY A 185 -27.76 4.24 1.21
C GLY A 185 -27.04 5.53 0.76
N ASP A 186 -27.82 6.48 0.23
CA ASP A 186 -27.35 7.81 -0.24
C ASP A 186 -26.99 8.79 0.92
N GLY A 187 -27.00 8.30 2.16
CA GLY A 187 -26.96 9.10 3.38
C GLY A 187 -25.58 9.20 4.03
N SER A 188 -25.29 10.36 4.62
CA SER A 188 -24.02 10.69 5.29
C SER A 188 -24.12 10.69 6.83
N ALA A 189 -25.22 10.17 7.38
CA ALA A 189 -25.64 10.41 8.77
C ALA A 189 -24.84 9.61 9.80
N GLU A 190 -24.40 8.39 9.46
CA GLU A 190 -23.67 7.52 10.37
C GLU A 190 -22.29 7.18 9.79
N LYS A 191 -21.23 7.68 10.42
CA LYS A 191 -19.85 7.48 9.95
C LYS A 191 -18.93 7.02 11.05
N LEU A 192 -18.04 6.07 10.75
CA LEU A 192 -16.82 5.89 11.52
C LEU A 192 -15.74 6.66 10.79
N GLN A 193 -15.20 7.70 11.41
CA GLN A 193 -14.11 8.48 10.84
C GLN A 193 -12.90 8.45 11.73
N THR A 194 -11.74 8.70 11.14
CA THR A 194 -10.50 8.89 11.88
C THR A 194 -10.21 10.37 12.08
N SER A 195 -9.41 10.79 13.06
CA SER A 195 -8.87 12.16 13.06
C SER A 195 -7.95 12.36 11.86
N GLU A 196 -7.75 13.62 11.45
CA GLU A 196 -6.73 13.94 10.46
C GLU A 196 -5.34 13.54 10.99
N PRO A 197 -4.60 12.67 10.27
CA PRO A 197 -3.25 12.30 10.63
C PRO A 197 -2.27 13.43 10.30
N GLY A 198 -1.15 13.49 11.03
CA GLY A 198 -0.04 14.40 10.74
C GLY A 198 0.77 13.91 9.55
N VAL A 199 0.23 14.05 8.34
CA VAL A 199 0.88 13.63 7.08
C VAL A 199 1.45 14.84 6.34
N ASP A 200 2.61 14.64 5.71
CA ASP A 200 3.23 15.62 4.84
C ASP A 200 3.12 15.16 3.36
N GLU A 201 3.83 15.82 2.45
CA GLU A 201 3.80 15.49 1.03
C GLU A 201 4.75 14.32 0.65
N ARG A 202 5.42 13.70 1.63
CA ARG A 202 6.24 12.51 1.40
C ARG A 202 5.34 11.29 1.19
N PRO A 203 5.88 10.24 0.55
CA PRO A 203 5.24 8.93 0.53
C PRO A 203 5.03 8.35 1.92
N HIS A 204 3.84 7.81 2.11
CA HIS A 204 3.41 7.14 3.32
C HIS A 204 2.73 5.82 2.99
N ILE A 205 2.71 4.93 3.99
CA ILE A 205 1.84 3.76 4.01
C ILE A 205 0.63 4.12 4.87
N PHE A 206 -0.50 4.38 4.22
CA PHE A 206 -1.78 4.58 4.88
C PHE A 206 -2.42 3.21 5.12
N THR A 207 -2.68 2.88 6.39
CA THR A 207 -3.37 1.64 6.74
C THR A 207 -4.65 1.94 7.48
N ALA A 208 -5.75 1.34 7.08
CA ALA A 208 -7.01 1.42 7.81
C ALA A 208 -7.43 0.03 8.30
N VAL A 209 -7.83 -0.05 9.56
CA VAL A 209 -8.35 -1.27 10.21
C VAL A 209 -9.68 -0.93 10.82
N PHE A 210 -10.73 -1.69 10.51
CA PHE A 210 -12.02 -1.45 11.14
C PHE A 210 -12.85 -2.71 11.30
N ASP A 211 -13.65 -2.71 12.36
CA ASP A 211 -14.62 -3.75 12.68
C ASP A 211 -15.95 -3.07 12.95
N LYS A 212 -16.85 -3.18 11.96
CA LYS A 212 -18.13 -2.50 12.00
C LYS A 212 -19.02 -3.04 13.11
N LYS A 213 -18.94 -4.33 13.41
CA LYS A 213 -19.72 -4.96 14.50
C LYS A 213 -19.34 -4.39 15.86
N LYS A 214 -18.10 -3.89 16.00
CA LYS A 214 -17.57 -3.29 17.23
C LYS A 214 -17.53 -1.76 17.19
N ALA A 215 -18.01 -1.12 16.11
CA ALA A 215 -17.82 0.30 15.84
C ALA A 215 -16.34 0.75 15.97
N LEU A 216 -15.41 -0.15 15.65
CA LEU A 216 -13.97 0.09 15.76
C LEU A 216 -13.46 0.63 14.43
N VAL A 217 -12.70 1.72 14.48
CA VAL A 217 -11.94 2.24 13.34
C VAL A 217 -10.58 2.70 13.83
N ARG A 218 -9.53 2.34 13.10
CA ARG A 218 -8.16 2.78 13.32
C ARG A 218 -7.53 3.13 11.98
N MET A 219 -6.67 4.13 12.01
CA MET A 219 -5.81 4.47 10.90
C MET A 219 -4.38 4.53 11.41
N TYR A 220 -3.48 3.93 10.65
CA TYR A 220 -2.06 3.96 10.87
C TYR A 220 -1.43 4.71 9.70
N VAL A 221 -0.42 5.51 10.01
CA VAL A 221 0.47 6.10 9.00
C VAL A 221 1.86 5.60 9.34
N ASP A 222 2.49 4.94 8.38
CA ASP A 222 3.82 4.35 8.52
C ASP A 222 3.92 3.43 9.76
N GLY A 223 2.84 2.69 10.05
CA GLY A 223 2.74 1.76 11.19
C GLY A 223 2.42 2.42 12.52
N VAL A 224 2.27 3.74 12.59
CA VAL A 224 1.93 4.48 13.82
C VAL A 224 0.42 4.72 13.90
N ASP A 225 -0.22 4.21 14.95
CA ASP A 225 -1.66 4.46 15.23
C ASP A 225 -1.91 5.96 15.43
N GLN A 226 -2.79 6.51 14.62
CA GLN A 226 -3.15 7.93 14.63
C GLN A 226 -4.15 8.28 15.74
N LYS A 227 -4.47 7.32 16.62
CA LYS A 227 -5.36 7.46 17.79
C LYS A 227 -6.71 8.05 17.44
N ALA A 228 -7.20 7.56 16.33
CA ALA A 228 -8.37 8.10 15.70
C ALA A 228 -9.65 7.65 16.41
N GLN A 229 -10.61 8.56 16.58
CA GLN A 229 -11.85 8.28 17.29
C GLN A 229 -13.03 8.24 16.34
N ALA A 230 -13.83 7.18 16.44
CA ALA A 230 -15.12 7.14 15.79
C ALA A 230 -16.02 8.27 16.31
N ASN A 231 -16.56 9.08 15.40
CA ASN A 231 -17.55 10.11 15.70
C ASN A 231 -19.00 9.59 15.71
N HIS A 232 -19.18 8.27 15.56
CA HIS A 232 -20.46 7.58 15.67
C HIS A 232 -20.22 6.14 16.17
N SER A 233 -21.21 5.50 16.79
CA SER A 233 -21.11 4.13 17.34
C SER A 233 -21.97 3.11 16.59
N SER A 234 -22.28 3.37 15.31
CA SER A 234 -23.23 2.52 14.58
C SER A 234 -22.57 1.19 14.23
N THR A 235 -23.28 0.09 14.45
CA THR A 235 -22.85 -1.27 14.14
C THR A 235 -23.63 -1.90 13.00
N LEU A 236 -24.48 -1.12 12.31
CA LEU A 236 -25.20 -1.60 11.13
C LEU A 236 -24.21 -2.14 10.08
N PRO A 237 -24.49 -3.31 9.48
CA PRO A 237 -23.65 -3.85 8.42
C PRO A 237 -23.55 -2.90 7.24
N LEU A 238 -22.42 -2.99 6.53
CA LEU A 238 -22.25 -2.34 5.24
C LEU A 238 -22.91 -3.17 4.15
N ASP A 239 -23.50 -2.48 3.17
CA ASP A 239 -23.83 -3.11 1.90
C ASP A 239 -22.55 -3.64 1.23
N PRO A 240 -22.63 -4.77 0.51
CA PRO A 240 -21.47 -5.33 -0.18
C PRO A 240 -20.82 -4.35 -1.16
N VAL A 241 -19.51 -4.47 -1.29
CA VAL A 241 -18.74 -3.75 -2.31
C VAL A 241 -19.13 -4.26 -3.68
N LYS A 242 -19.51 -3.33 -4.56
CA LYS A 242 -19.82 -3.59 -5.98
C LYS A 242 -18.85 -2.86 -6.90
N PHE A 243 -18.30 -1.76 -6.42
CA PHE A 243 -17.41 -0.88 -7.17
C PHE A 243 -16.20 -0.49 -6.34
N ILE A 244 -15.08 -0.33 -7.06
CA ILE A 244 -13.80 0.14 -6.56
C ILE A 244 -13.45 1.38 -7.37
N GLN A 245 -13.19 2.49 -6.70
CA GLN A 245 -12.73 3.72 -7.33
C GLN A 245 -11.39 4.15 -6.73
N VAL A 246 -10.43 4.45 -7.59
CA VAL A 246 -9.10 4.97 -7.21
C VAL A 246 -8.94 6.35 -7.83
N GLY A 247 -8.48 7.31 -7.05
CA GLY A 247 -8.28 8.69 -7.49
C GLY A 247 -9.52 9.60 -7.43
N GLY A 248 -10.67 9.08 -6.97
CA GLY A 248 -11.90 9.88 -6.88
C GLY A 248 -12.92 9.36 -5.87
N HIS A 249 -14.04 10.09 -5.80
CA HIS A 249 -15.24 9.73 -5.04
C HIS A 249 -16.47 10.11 -5.85
N GLY A 250 -17.21 9.12 -6.35
CA GLY A 250 -18.36 9.34 -7.24
C GLY A 250 -17.95 9.52 -8.71
N VAL A 251 -18.92 9.37 -9.61
CA VAL A 251 -18.73 9.63 -11.04
C VAL A 251 -19.58 10.81 -11.50
N LEU A 252 -19.01 11.67 -12.34
CA LEU A 252 -19.77 12.78 -12.91
C LEU A 252 -20.98 12.31 -13.71
N ASP A 253 -22.10 13.00 -13.49
CA ASP A 253 -23.02 13.30 -14.58
C ASP A 253 -22.61 14.61 -15.25
N ALA A 254 -23.17 14.91 -16.42
CA ALA A 254 -22.89 16.12 -17.21
C ALA A 254 -22.70 17.39 -16.34
N PRO A 255 -21.77 18.29 -16.73
CA PRO A 255 -21.36 19.45 -15.92
C PRO A 255 -22.56 20.20 -15.31
N GLY A 256 -22.57 20.38 -13.97
CA GLY A 256 -23.53 21.24 -13.28
C GLY A 256 -24.35 20.63 -12.14
N ASN A 257 -24.22 19.32 -11.84
CA ASN A 257 -24.89 18.72 -10.67
C ASN A 257 -23.97 18.68 -9.43
N PRO A 258 -24.32 19.37 -8.32
CA PRO A 258 -23.52 19.39 -7.09
C PRO A 258 -23.69 18.06 -6.34
N GLY A 259 -22.91 17.06 -6.75
CA GLY A 259 -23.13 15.66 -6.39
C GLY A 259 -21.97 14.97 -5.71
N ALA A 260 -21.01 15.71 -5.13
CA ALA A 260 -19.82 15.22 -4.42
C ALA A 260 -18.73 14.63 -5.32
N GLU A 261 -17.64 15.36 -5.51
CA GLU A 261 -16.42 14.80 -6.09
C GLU A 261 -15.23 15.34 -5.36
N TRP A 262 -14.35 14.45 -4.94
CA TRP A 262 -13.08 14.75 -4.30
C TRP A 262 -12.02 14.06 -5.12
N PHE A 263 -11.58 14.69 -6.21
CA PHE A 263 -10.52 14.15 -7.04
C PHE A 263 -9.20 14.17 -6.28
N PHE A 264 -8.48 13.07 -6.37
CA PHE A 264 -7.20 12.92 -5.71
C PHE A 264 -6.11 13.61 -6.52
N GLY A 265 -5.33 14.46 -5.85
CA GLY A 265 -4.06 14.94 -6.35
C GLY A 265 -2.93 14.24 -5.61
N GLY A 266 -2.03 13.58 -6.32
CA GLY A 266 -0.90 12.87 -5.73
C GLY A 266 -0.53 11.61 -6.50
N GLN A 267 0.15 10.68 -5.84
CA GLN A 267 0.65 9.47 -6.47
C GLN A 267 0.33 8.24 -5.64
N ILE A 268 -0.08 7.15 -6.28
CA ILE A 268 -0.39 5.87 -5.64
C ILE A 268 0.49 4.79 -6.25
N ALA A 269 1.22 4.07 -5.41
CA ALA A 269 2.13 3.01 -5.84
C ALA A 269 1.53 1.60 -5.67
N GLU A 270 0.81 1.36 -4.56
CA GLU A 270 0.24 0.04 -4.24
C GLU A 270 -1.02 0.15 -3.39
N ILE A 271 -2.00 -0.74 -3.61
CA ILE A 271 -3.20 -0.87 -2.80
C ILE A 271 -3.45 -2.35 -2.50
N LEU A 272 -3.68 -2.68 -1.22
CA LEU A 272 -4.15 -3.99 -0.77
C LEU A 272 -5.43 -3.84 0.05
N VAL A 273 -6.42 -4.69 -0.20
CA VAL A 273 -7.68 -4.72 0.56
C VAL A 273 -7.95 -6.14 1.03
N PHE A 274 -8.05 -6.34 2.34
CA PHE A 274 -8.46 -7.58 2.97
C PHE A 274 -9.86 -7.41 3.56
N ASN A 275 -10.77 -8.35 3.31
CA ASN A 275 -12.12 -8.36 3.91
C ASN A 275 -12.17 -9.02 5.30
N ARG A 276 -11.07 -8.89 6.05
CA ARG A 276 -10.96 -9.33 7.44
C ARG A 276 -9.94 -8.47 8.18
N LEU A 277 -9.91 -8.63 9.49
CA LEU A 277 -8.80 -8.14 10.30
C LEU A 277 -7.60 -9.07 10.07
N LEU A 278 -6.45 -8.47 9.74
CA LEU A 278 -5.18 -9.18 9.80
C LEU A 278 -4.75 -9.33 11.26
N THR A 279 -4.06 -10.43 11.57
CA THR A 279 -3.49 -10.66 12.91
C THR A 279 -2.41 -9.62 13.21
N ASN A 280 -2.34 -9.20 14.47
CA ASN A 280 -1.40 -8.20 14.98
C ASN A 280 -1.29 -8.38 16.50
N ASP A 281 -0.62 -9.45 16.91
CA ASP A 281 -0.37 -9.76 18.33
C ASP A 281 0.93 -9.14 18.86
N GLU A 282 1.62 -8.37 18.01
CA GLU A 282 2.94 -7.75 18.25
C GLU A 282 4.13 -8.72 18.33
N SER A 283 3.91 -10.02 18.13
CA SER A 283 4.97 -11.03 18.00
C SER A 283 5.81 -10.79 16.75
N ASP A 284 6.89 -11.53 16.61
CA ASP A 284 7.66 -11.59 15.38
C ASP A 284 7.35 -12.82 14.53
N GLU A 285 6.44 -13.69 14.98
CA GLU A 285 5.94 -14.80 14.19
C GLU A 285 4.97 -14.28 13.12
N PHE A 286 5.12 -14.79 11.90
CA PHE A 286 4.32 -14.29 10.77
C PHE A 286 2.82 -14.54 10.96
N ASP A 287 2.43 -15.78 11.29
CA ASP A 287 1.01 -16.20 11.27
C ASP A 287 0.18 -15.40 12.30
N ASP A 288 0.81 -15.00 13.39
CA ASP A 288 0.20 -14.18 14.43
C ASP A 288 0.37 -12.66 14.21
N ASN A 289 1.13 -12.25 13.18
CA ASN A 289 1.43 -10.85 12.89
C ASN A 289 1.38 -10.44 11.39
N GLU A 290 0.37 -10.92 10.66
CA GLU A 290 0.15 -10.62 9.25
C GLU A 290 0.12 -9.11 8.92
N PHE A 291 -0.41 -8.28 9.84
CA PHE A 291 -0.47 -6.83 9.69
C PHE A 291 0.92 -6.22 9.50
N ASN A 292 1.87 -6.60 10.38
CA ASN A 292 3.25 -6.10 10.28
C ASN A 292 3.97 -6.70 9.07
N ALA A 293 3.63 -7.93 8.68
CA ALA A 293 4.19 -8.53 7.48
C ALA A 293 3.90 -7.74 6.20
N VAL A 294 2.63 -7.40 5.98
CA VAL A 294 2.22 -6.58 4.82
C VAL A 294 2.86 -5.20 4.91
N GLY A 295 2.84 -4.57 6.09
CA GLY A 295 3.45 -3.26 6.30
C GLY A 295 4.97 -3.24 6.04
N SER A 296 5.69 -4.25 6.52
CA SER A 296 7.14 -4.40 6.31
C SER A 296 7.47 -4.67 4.83
N TYR A 297 6.70 -5.53 4.16
CA TYR A 297 6.81 -5.74 2.71
C TYR A 297 6.73 -4.42 1.94
N LEU A 298 5.71 -3.60 2.22
CA LEU A 298 5.53 -2.30 1.55
C LEU A 298 6.64 -1.32 1.90
N LYS A 299 7.04 -1.24 3.18
CA LYS A 299 8.12 -0.39 3.67
C LYS A 299 9.42 -0.67 2.91
N ASN A 300 9.81 -1.94 2.85
CA ASN A 300 11.06 -2.37 2.24
C ASN A 300 11.00 -2.21 0.71
N LYS A 301 9.88 -2.59 0.07
CA LYS A 301 9.69 -2.47 -1.38
C LYS A 301 9.88 -1.04 -1.89
N TYR A 302 9.36 -0.06 -1.15
CA TYR A 302 9.31 1.34 -1.56
C TYR A 302 10.36 2.21 -0.87
N ALA A 303 11.29 1.60 -0.12
CA ALA A 303 12.32 2.29 0.66
C ALA A 303 11.76 3.39 1.58
N LEU A 304 10.63 3.10 2.24
CA LEU A 304 9.95 4.03 3.13
C LEU A 304 10.42 3.88 4.58
N GLY A 305 10.26 4.94 5.36
CA GLY A 305 10.36 4.86 6.81
C GLY A 305 9.11 4.22 7.43
N GLY A 306 9.16 3.95 8.73
CA GLY A 306 7.98 3.52 9.50
C GLY A 306 8.29 2.53 10.61
N SER A 307 7.26 2.26 11.42
CA SER A 307 7.31 1.44 12.62
C SER A 307 6.78 0.02 12.42
N PHE A 308 6.54 -0.41 11.18
CA PHE A 308 6.21 -1.80 10.90
C PHE A 308 7.39 -2.71 11.24
N LYS A 309 7.11 -3.70 12.10
CA LYS A 309 8.07 -4.75 12.48
C LYS A 309 8.23 -5.74 11.34
N GLU A 310 9.44 -6.23 11.12
CA GLU A 310 9.69 -7.30 10.17
C GLU A 310 9.40 -8.64 10.85
N PRO A 311 8.44 -9.44 10.35
CA PRO A 311 8.19 -10.77 10.90
C PRO A 311 9.21 -11.78 10.37
N ILE A 312 9.39 -12.85 11.12
CA ILE A 312 10.03 -14.08 10.70
C ILE A 312 9.08 -14.79 9.76
N LEU A 313 9.45 -14.90 8.48
CA LEU A 313 8.67 -15.68 7.51
C LEU A 313 8.87 -17.18 7.75
N PRO A 314 7.84 -18.03 7.56
CA PRO A 314 7.93 -19.49 7.68
C PRO A 314 8.58 -20.11 6.42
N VAL A 315 9.61 -19.46 5.88
CA VAL A 315 10.41 -20.01 4.78
C VAL A 315 11.53 -20.80 5.42
N ASP A 316 11.65 -22.07 5.07
CA ASP A 316 12.73 -22.97 5.49
C ASP A 316 13.39 -23.51 4.21
N SER A 317 14.49 -22.87 3.82
CA SER A 317 15.15 -23.05 2.53
C SER A 317 15.92 -24.36 2.43
N ASP A 318 16.37 -24.92 3.56
CA ASP A 318 17.14 -26.16 3.58
C ASP A 318 16.39 -27.38 4.15
N GLY A 319 15.20 -27.15 4.70
CA GLY A 319 14.25 -28.16 5.15
C GLY A 319 14.59 -28.75 6.51
N ASP A 320 15.35 -28.05 7.36
CA ASP A 320 15.77 -28.54 8.67
C ASP A 320 14.79 -28.25 9.80
N GLY A 321 13.69 -27.55 9.49
CA GLY A 321 12.61 -27.25 10.40
C GLY A 321 12.72 -25.88 11.07
N LEU A 322 13.82 -25.14 10.85
CA LEU A 322 13.93 -23.75 11.28
C LEU A 322 13.58 -22.80 10.13
N PRO A 323 12.79 -21.75 10.38
CA PRO A 323 12.60 -20.72 9.38
C PRO A 323 13.91 -19.92 9.14
N ASP A 324 14.23 -19.62 7.88
CA ASP A 324 15.33 -18.77 7.41
C ASP A 324 15.45 -17.47 8.22
N GLY A 325 14.33 -16.91 8.65
CA GLY A 325 14.28 -15.70 9.47
C GLY A 325 14.80 -15.90 10.89
N ILE A 326 14.58 -17.07 11.51
CA ILE A 326 15.18 -17.48 12.78
C ILE A 326 16.68 -17.67 12.59
N GLU A 327 17.06 -18.41 11.56
CA GLU A 327 18.46 -18.75 11.33
C GLU A 327 19.31 -17.49 11.09
N LYS A 328 18.78 -16.48 10.41
CA LYS A 328 19.47 -15.20 10.21
C LYS A 328 19.65 -14.38 11.48
N ARG A 329 18.84 -14.59 12.52
CA ARG A 329 18.99 -13.88 13.81
C ARG A 329 20.16 -14.41 14.62
N TYR A 330 20.51 -15.67 14.42
CA TYR A 330 21.55 -16.35 15.17
C TYR A 330 22.75 -16.56 14.27
N ALA A 331 23.86 -15.87 14.57
CA ALA A 331 25.07 -15.90 13.73
C ALA A 331 25.72 -17.29 13.53
N PHE A 332 25.22 -18.33 14.19
CA PHE A 332 25.68 -19.71 14.11
C PHE A 332 24.76 -20.63 13.29
N LEU A 333 23.57 -20.16 12.88
CA LEU A 333 22.64 -20.86 12.00
C LEU A 333 22.79 -20.34 10.56
N ASN A 334 22.46 -21.16 9.56
CA ASN A 334 22.58 -20.79 8.16
C ASN A 334 21.43 -21.37 7.33
N PRO A 335 20.59 -20.51 6.70
CA PRO A 335 19.42 -20.92 5.91
C PRO A 335 19.62 -21.85 4.72
N ASN A 336 20.86 -22.27 4.45
CA ASN A 336 21.19 -23.18 3.35
C ASN A 336 21.99 -24.38 3.85
N ARG A 337 22.02 -24.61 5.16
CA ARG A 337 22.82 -25.63 5.82
C ARG A 337 21.95 -26.41 6.81
N PRO A 338 21.29 -27.50 6.35
CA PRO A 338 20.28 -28.22 7.14
C PRO A 338 20.88 -29.03 8.30
N SER A 339 22.20 -28.99 8.41
CA SER A 339 22.94 -29.62 9.47
C SER A 339 23.14 -28.71 10.66
N ASP A 340 22.68 -27.45 10.69
CA ASP A 340 22.92 -26.56 11.81
C ASP A 340 21.71 -26.25 12.70
N ALA A 341 20.48 -26.64 12.34
CA ALA A 341 19.35 -26.60 13.28
C ALA A 341 19.58 -27.33 14.61
N HIS A 342 20.41 -28.38 14.66
CA HIS A 342 20.73 -29.03 15.94
C HIS A 342 21.59 -28.17 16.90
N GLN A 343 22.11 -27.05 16.42
CA GLN A 343 22.78 -26.03 17.23
C GLN A 343 21.77 -25.10 17.91
N ASP A 344 20.49 -25.21 17.57
CA ASP A 344 19.42 -24.60 18.35
C ASP A 344 19.39 -25.20 19.76
N PHE A 345 19.35 -24.32 20.76
CA PHE A 345 19.63 -24.69 22.15
C PHE A 345 18.36 -24.98 22.96
N ASP A 346 17.22 -24.43 22.56
CA ASP A 346 15.92 -24.62 23.20
C ASP A 346 15.09 -25.76 22.63
N ARG A 347 15.39 -26.26 21.42
CA ARG A 347 14.80 -27.48 20.83
C ARG A 347 13.27 -27.41 20.70
N ASP A 348 12.72 -26.23 20.47
CA ASP A 348 11.29 -26.04 20.21
C ASP A 348 10.88 -26.38 18.77
#